data_AF-W5MKD8-F1
#
_entry.id   AF-W5MKD8-F1
#
_cell.length_a   1.000
_cell.length_b   1.000
_cell.length_c   1.000
_cell.angle_alpha   90.00
_cell.angle_beta   90.00
_cell.angle_gamma   90.00
#
_symmetry.space_group_name_H-M   'P 1'
#
loop_
_entity.id
_entity.type
_entity.pdbx_description
1 polymer ?
#
loop_
_entity_poly.entity_id
_entity_poly.type
_entity_poly.pdbx_seq_one_letter_code
_entity_poly.pdbx_strand_id
1 'polypeptide(L)'
;KDWVWGEDQYETIEKHTQWGLDQVEKYVKFVKERTEIEQSYAKQLRSLTKKYIPKRGNKEEQECRFSHYQSFQDILTEMNDYAGQREVIAENMMLNICVEVTKYLQEIKQERKTYLAEGRKAQQILESSYKQLDSSKKRFEREWREAEKASQYAEKTDQDINATKADVERAKTLAHARLHVAEECKNDYAAQLQKYNREQNQFYFSDMPQIFNKLQEMDERRIRKLAEGYNTFAETEKRVMPIIGKCLDGIAKAAASTNERNDSLTLIEMHKSGFERPGDLEFEDYSQGINRASSDSSLGTPKCPHDRPMSRNRNKLWPFTKKSKLSPPFLPSQLPPPPLTPFSNPPAPSPANGPPSPKFSRDPLSYCLNEINKTVKPRISSFRSLKRTNLSSKPTITEDFAHLPPEQRRKKLQQKIDELNKELQKEVDQSEALSKMKDVYEKNPQMGDPSSLAPQIAQTAHNMDRLRGELQKYGSWLAEAGGSSEGTRYSVTFNNNNGSHEKYSPDGAHSDGSNPDQTSQAVYAEFDDDFDDEDPVPPIGKCTALYSFAGSSEGTISMTDGEIFSVVEEDKGDGWTRVRRANGDEGYIPTSYVKITLHRKKAAE
;
A
#
# COMPACT_ATOMS: atom_id res chain seq x y z
N LYS A 1 5.42 -8.00 41.79
CA LYS A 1 5.24 -6.53 41.78
C LYS A 1 4.69 -6.26 40.40
N ASP A 2 3.38 -6.43 40.31
CA ASP A 2 2.73 -6.69 39.04
C ASP A 2 2.28 -5.33 38.54
N TRP A 3 2.98 -4.82 37.52
CA TRP A 3 2.67 -3.58 36.85
C TRP A 3 1.42 -3.81 35.99
N VAL A 4 0.26 -3.92 36.64
CA VAL A 4 -1.05 -3.86 35.97
C VAL A 4 -1.16 -2.49 35.32
N TRP A 5 -1.75 -2.45 34.13
CA TRP A 5 -2.06 -1.19 33.44
C TRP A 5 -2.73 -0.23 34.44
N GLY A 6 -2.06 0.89 34.74
CA GLY A 6 -2.28 1.67 35.97
C GLY A 6 -3.70 2.21 36.15
N GLU A 7 -4.14 2.30 37.41
CA GLU A 7 -5.50 2.67 37.85
C GLU A 7 -6.01 4.03 37.30
N ASP A 8 -5.13 4.89 36.78
CA ASP A 8 -5.44 6.23 36.26
C ASP A 8 -5.17 6.41 34.74
N GLN A 9 -4.76 5.38 34.02
CA GLN A 9 -4.28 5.49 32.63
C GLN A 9 -5.31 5.15 31.54
N TYR A 10 -6.61 5.32 31.82
CA TYR A 10 -7.68 4.90 30.90
C TYR A 10 -7.51 5.45 29.46
N GLU A 11 -7.23 6.75 29.32
CA GLU A 11 -7.04 7.37 28.00
C GLU A 11 -5.76 6.87 27.27
N THR A 12 -4.69 6.66 28.02
CA THR A 12 -3.43 6.14 27.50
C THR A 12 -3.62 4.72 26.97
N ILE A 13 -4.32 3.89 27.73
CA ILE A 13 -4.70 2.51 27.39
C ILE A 13 -5.60 2.49 26.15
N GLU A 14 -6.60 3.38 26.09
CA GLU A 14 -7.48 3.51 24.92
C GLU A 14 -6.68 3.84 23.66
N LYS A 15 -5.76 4.82 23.74
CA LYS A 15 -4.90 5.21 22.61
C LYS A 15 -3.94 4.10 22.20
N HIS A 16 -3.29 3.45 23.16
CA HIS A 16 -2.33 2.36 22.92
C HIS A 16 -3.00 1.16 22.24
N THR A 17 -4.16 0.74 22.74
CA THR A 17 -4.90 -0.37 22.15
C THR A 17 -5.42 -0.04 20.75
N GLN A 18 -5.82 1.21 20.47
CA GLN A 18 -6.17 1.64 19.11
C GLN A 18 -4.96 1.59 18.18
N TRP A 19 -3.84 2.17 18.60
CA TRP A 19 -2.61 2.18 17.82
C TRP A 19 -2.18 0.75 17.45
N GLY A 20 -2.28 -0.20 18.38
CA GLY A 20 -1.94 -1.59 18.09
C GLY A 20 -2.89 -2.26 17.08
N LEU A 21 -4.17 -1.87 17.00
CA LEU A 21 -5.06 -2.31 15.92
C LEU A 21 -4.67 -1.72 14.56
N ASP A 22 -4.29 -0.44 14.55
CA ASP A 22 -3.83 0.25 13.34
C ASP A 22 -2.53 -0.40 12.80
N GLN A 23 -1.65 -0.90 13.67
CA GLN A 23 -0.46 -1.65 13.26
C GLN A 23 -0.80 -2.99 12.60
N VAL A 24 -1.79 -3.72 13.12
CA VAL A 24 -2.26 -4.97 12.50
C VAL A 24 -2.85 -4.67 11.12
N GLU A 25 -3.64 -3.61 10.99
CA GLU A 25 -4.22 -3.19 9.71
C GLU A 25 -3.16 -2.80 8.67
N LYS A 26 -2.12 -2.06 9.10
CA LYS A 26 -0.95 -1.75 8.26
C LYS A 26 -0.23 -3.02 7.80
N TYR A 27 -0.03 -3.99 8.69
CA TYR A 27 0.62 -5.24 8.34
C TYR A 27 -0.19 -6.03 7.30
N VAL A 28 -1.50 -6.17 7.51
CA VAL A 28 -2.38 -6.84 6.53
C VAL A 28 -2.31 -6.15 5.17
N LYS A 29 -2.34 -4.81 5.13
CA LYS A 29 -2.21 -4.05 3.89
C LYS A 29 -0.87 -4.32 3.20
N PHE A 30 0.22 -4.31 3.95
CA PHE A 30 1.55 -4.63 3.43
C PHE A 30 1.60 -6.04 2.82
N VAL A 31 1.08 -7.05 3.52
CA VAL A 31 1.07 -8.43 3.00
C VAL A 31 0.20 -8.54 1.76
N LYS A 32 -0.94 -7.83 1.70
CA LYS A 32 -1.79 -7.79 0.52
C LYS A 32 -1.06 -7.24 -0.70
N GLU A 33 -0.40 -6.08 -0.57
CA GLU A 33 0.42 -5.50 -1.65
C GLU A 33 1.56 -6.45 -2.06
N ARG A 34 2.21 -7.11 -1.09
CA ARG A 34 3.24 -8.12 -1.36
C ARG A 34 2.70 -9.32 -2.16
N THR A 35 1.48 -9.76 -1.86
CA THR A 35 0.78 -10.83 -2.60
C THR A 35 0.47 -10.40 -4.03
N GLU A 36 -0.02 -9.18 -4.25
CA GLU A 36 -0.33 -8.65 -5.59
C GLU A 36 0.93 -8.59 -6.48
N ILE A 37 2.07 -8.16 -5.91
CA ILE A 37 3.37 -8.19 -6.60
C ILE A 37 3.74 -9.63 -7.00
N GLU A 38 3.52 -10.60 -6.10
CA GLU A 38 3.85 -12.00 -6.37
C GLU A 38 2.98 -12.60 -7.48
N GLN A 39 1.68 -12.32 -7.48
CA GLN A 39 0.75 -12.78 -8.53
C GLN A 39 1.15 -12.20 -9.88
N SER A 40 1.46 -10.90 -9.92
CA SER A 40 1.92 -10.24 -11.15
C SER A 40 3.20 -10.86 -11.69
N TYR A 41 4.18 -11.14 -10.82
CA TYR A 41 5.43 -11.80 -11.21
C TYR A 41 5.18 -13.19 -11.79
N ALA A 42 4.40 -14.02 -11.10
CA ALA A 42 4.11 -15.38 -11.56
C ALA A 42 3.34 -15.40 -12.89
N LYS A 43 2.38 -14.50 -13.06
CA LYS A 43 1.63 -14.31 -14.30
C LYS A 43 2.53 -13.89 -15.45
N GLN A 44 3.46 -12.95 -15.24
CA GLN A 44 4.44 -12.56 -16.26
C GLN A 44 5.33 -13.75 -16.67
N LEU A 45 5.73 -14.61 -15.73
CA LEU A 45 6.49 -15.83 -16.03
C LEU A 45 5.66 -16.83 -16.86
N ARG A 46 4.38 -17.04 -16.54
CA ARG A 46 3.49 -17.91 -17.34
C ARG A 46 3.26 -17.38 -18.75
N SER A 47 3.05 -16.08 -18.89
CA SER A 47 2.91 -15.44 -20.21
C SER A 47 4.20 -15.57 -21.02
N LEU A 48 5.36 -15.46 -20.36
CA LEU A 48 6.65 -15.71 -20.99
C LEU A 48 6.78 -17.15 -21.49
N THR A 49 6.52 -18.16 -20.64
CA THR A 49 6.64 -19.57 -21.07
C THR A 49 5.68 -19.88 -22.21
N LYS A 50 4.41 -19.48 -22.09
CA LYS A 50 3.38 -19.66 -23.13
C LYS A 50 3.76 -19.03 -24.48
N LYS A 51 4.45 -17.88 -24.47
CA LYS A 51 4.91 -17.20 -25.69
C LYS A 51 5.96 -18.00 -26.46
N TYR A 52 6.81 -18.75 -25.77
CA TYR A 52 7.90 -19.53 -26.37
C TYR A 52 7.58 -21.01 -26.55
N ILE A 53 6.43 -21.48 -26.05
CA ILE A 53 5.92 -22.82 -26.36
C ILE A 53 5.50 -22.86 -27.85
N PRO A 54 5.99 -23.83 -28.65
CA PRO A 54 5.72 -23.95 -30.08
C PRO A 54 4.24 -24.14 -30.39
N LYS A 55 3.75 -23.51 -31.46
CA LYS A 55 2.36 -23.62 -31.89
C LYS A 55 2.20 -24.79 -32.86
N ARG A 56 1.96 -26.00 -32.34
CA ARG A 56 1.77 -27.27 -33.09
C ARG A 56 1.43 -27.08 -34.60
N GLY A 57 2.45 -27.20 -35.46
CA GLY A 57 2.30 -27.35 -36.92
C GLY A 57 3.20 -28.44 -37.52
N ASN A 58 2.88 -28.91 -38.74
CA ASN A 58 3.56 -30.03 -39.43
C ASN A 58 5.09 -29.87 -39.64
N LYS A 59 5.65 -28.66 -39.55
CA LYS A 59 7.11 -28.43 -39.66
C LYS A 59 7.84 -28.61 -38.33
N GLU A 60 7.19 -28.30 -37.21
CA GLU A 60 7.80 -28.36 -35.87
C GLU A 60 7.92 -29.79 -35.35
N GLU A 61 7.03 -30.70 -35.78
CA GLU A 61 7.10 -32.14 -35.42
C GLU A 61 8.41 -32.81 -35.86
N GLN A 62 9.03 -32.27 -36.91
CA GLN A 62 10.32 -32.68 -37.46
C GLN A 62 11.49 -32.13 -36.62
N GLU A 63 11.36 -30.90 -36.08
CA GLU A 63 12.34 -30.23 -35.22
C GLU A 63 12.30 -30.73 -33.76
N CYS A 64 11.16 -31.26 -33.30
CA CYS A 64 10.99 -31.91 -31.99
C CYS A 64 11.92 -33.11 -31.75
N ARG A 65 12.64 -33.59 -32.78
CA ARG A 65 13.54 -34.74 -32.67
C ARG A 65 14.95 -34.40 -32.20
N PHE A 66 15.31 -33.11 -32.18
CA PHE A 66 16.63 -32.69 -31.73
C PHE A 66 16.66 -32.49 -30.21
N SER A 67 17.73 -32.97 -29.58
CA SER A 67 17.92 -32.89 -28.13
C SER A 67 18.02 -31.45 -27.63
N HIS A 68 18.64 -30.53 -28.38
CA HIS A 68 18.69 -29.11 -27.99
C HIS A 68 17.29 -28.47 -27.94
N TYR A 69 16.41 -28.85 -28.88
CA TYR A 69 15.04 -28.35 -28.93
C TYR A 69 14.20 -28.92 -27.79
N GLN A 70 14.30 -30.24 -27.54
CA GLN A 70 13.63 -30.88 -26.41
C GLN A 70 14.10 -30.28 -25.07
N SER A 71 15.40 -30.03 -24.93
CA SER A 71 15.97 -29.40 -23.73
C SER A 71 15.36 -28.02 -23.48
N PHE A 72 15.13 -27.22 -24.53
CA PHE A 72 14.45 -25.94 -24.39
C PHE A 72 12.98 -26.09 -23.95
N GLN A 73 12.26 -27.09 -24.47
CA GLN A 73 10.89 -27.38 -24.02
C GLN A 73 10.85 -27.81 -22.54
N ASP A 74 11.81 -28.61 -22.11
CA ASP A 74 11.91 -29.03 -20.71
C ASP A 74 12.19 -27.81 -19.80
N ILE A 75 13.06 -26.90 -20.22
CA ILE A 75 13.31 -25.63 -19.50
C ILE A 75 12.04 -24.77 -19.39
N LEU A 76 11.26 -24.64 -20.47
CA LEU A 76 10.00 -23.91 -20.44
C LEU A 76 8.99 -24.55 -19.48
N THR A 77 8.98 -25.88 -19.39
CA THR A 77 8.12 -26.63 -18.46
C THR A 77 8.52 -26.37 -17.01
N GLU A 78 9.81 -26.47 -16.68
CA GLU A 78 10.31 -26.19 -15.32
C GLU A 78 10.09 -24.72 -14.91
N MET A 79 10.20 -23.77 -15.84
CA MET A 79 9.89 -22.36 -15.58
C MET A 79 8.39 -22.14 -15.34
N ASN A 80 7.53 -22.89 -16.03
CA ASN A 80 6.08 -22.82 -15.81
C ASN A 80 5.71 -23.37 -14.42
N ASP A 81 6.34 -24.47 -14.00
CA ASP A 81 6.14 -25.04 -12.67
C ASP A 81 6.69 -24.10 -11.57
N TYR A 82 7.84 -23.45 -11.81
CA TYR A 82 8.38 -22.41 -10.94
C TYR A 82 7.37 -21.28 -10.76
N ALA A 83 6.77 -20.79 -11.84
CA ALA A 83 5.73 -19.76 -11.79
C ALA A 83 4.53 -20.21 -10.94
N GLY A 84 4.10 -21.47 -11.09
CA GLY A 84 3.05 -22.07 -10.25
C GLY A 84 3.40 -22.03 -8.76
N GLN A 85 4.65 -22.29 -8.37
CA GLN A 85 5.05 -22.18 -6.96
C GLN A 85 5.01 -20.74 -6.42
N ARG A 86 5.28 -19.75 -7.27
CA ARG A 86 5.14 -18.33 -6.90
C ARG A 86 3.68 -17.94 -6.70
N GLU A 87 2.75 -18.43 -7.53
CA GLU A 87 1.31 -18.26 -7.29
C GLU A 87 0.86 -18.89 -5.97
N VAL A 88 1.35 -20.10 -5.65
CA VAL A 88 1.05 -20.79 -4.39
C VAL A 88 1.47 -19.95 -3.19
N ILE A 89 2.61 -19.25 -3.23
CA ILE A 89 3.00 -18.31 -2.16
C ILE A 89 1.93 -17.22 -2.01
N ALA A 90 1.54 -16.61 -3.12
CA ALA A 90 0.62 -15.50 -3.15
C ALA A 90 -0.77 -15.90 -2.59
N GLU A 91 -1.30 -17.05 -3.02
CA GLU A 91 -2.56 -17.61 -2.51
C GLU A 91 -2.49 -17.89 -1.00
N ASN A 92 -1.40 -18.51 -0.54
CA ASN A 92 -1.23 -18.83 0.88
C ASN A 92 -1.07 -17.58 1.75
N MET A 93 -0.37 -16.54 1.27
CA MET A 93 -0.27 -15.25 1.96
C MET A 93 -1.64 -14.56 2.03
N MET A 94 -2.43 -14.59 0.93
CA MET A 94 -3.78 -14.03 0.93
C MET A 94 -4.70 -14.73 1.93
N LEU A 95 -4.77 -16.06 1.88
CA LEU A 95 -5.71 -16.82 2.71
C LEU A 95 -5.26 -16.87 4.16
N ASN A 96 -4.04 -17.34 4.42
CA ASN A 96 -3.60 -17.65 5.79
C ASN A 96 -3.16 -16.42 6.59
N ILE A 97 -2.91 -15.29 5.91
CA ILE A 97 -2.53 -14.04 6.57
C ILE A 97 -3.60 -12.98 6.34
N CYS A 98 -3.85 -12.54 5.10
CA CYS A 98 -4.75 -11.41 4.88
C CYS A 98 -6.17 -11.70 5.35
N VAL A 99 -6.78 -12.82 4.97
CA VAL A 99 -8.15 -13.18 5.37
C VAL A 99 -8.23 -13.47 6.87
N GLU A 100 -7.38 -14.37 7.38
CA GLU A 100 -7.43 -14.81 8.78
C GLU A 100 -7.11 -13.67 9.77
N VAL A 101 -6.08 -12.86 9.50
CA VAL A 101 -5.72 -11.74 10.39
C VAL A 101 -6.76 -10.62 10.31
N THR A 102 -7.37 -10.38 9.14
CA THR A 102 -8.47 -9.40 9.03
C THR A 102 -9.69 -9.84 9.82
N LYS A 103 -10.05 -11.13 9.75
CA LYS A 103 -11.16 -11.68 10.54
C LYS A 103 -10.91 -11.50 12.04
N TYR A 104 -9.74 -11.91 12.51
CA TYR A 104 -9.34 -11.74 13.91
C TYR A 104 -9.32 -10.25 14.33
N LEU A 105 -8.89 -9.35 13.45
CA LEU A 105 -8.91 -7.91 13.71
C LEU A 105 -10.32 -7.38 13.99
N GLN A 106 -11.35 -7.89 13.31
CA GLN A 106 -12.75 -7.52 13.59
C GLN A 106 -13.21 -8.00 14.97
N GLU A 107 -12.84 -9.22 15.34
CA GLU A 107 -13.15 -9.80 16.66
C GLU A 107 -12.53 -8.94 17.77
N ILE A 108 -11.25 -8.59 17.66
CA ILE A 108 -10.56 -7.74 18.66
C ILE A 108 -11.09 -6.30 18.65
N LYS A 109 -11.44 -5.72 17.49
CA LYS A 109 -12.09 -4.40 17.42
C LYS A 109 -13.39 -4.38 18.25
N GLN A 110 -14.17 -5.46 18.18
CA GLN A 110 -15.41 -5.59 18.94
C GLN A 110 -15.16 -5.85 20.43
N GLU A 111 -14.23 -6.73 20.80
CA GLU A 111 -13.84 -6.96 22.21
C GLU A 111 -13.37 -5.65 22.88
N ARG A 112 -12.47 -4.91 22.22
CA ARG A 112 -11.97 -3.62 22.69
C ARG A 112 -13.11 -2.65 22.98
N LYS A 113 -14.06 -2.54 22.04
CA LYS A 113 -15.22 -1.65 22.19
C LYS A 113 -16.06 -2.01 23.41
N THR A 114 -16.27 -3.31 23.65
CA THR A 114 -17.02 -3.82 24.80
C THR A 114 -16.32 -3.45 26.11
N TYR A 115 -15.03 -3.74 26.26
CA TYR A 115 -14.29 -3.47 27.50
C TYR A 115 -14.15 -1.96 27.79
N LEU A 116 -13.95 -1.14 26.76
CA LEU A 116 -13.96 0.32 26.95
C LEU A 116 -15.35 0.83 27.34
N ALA A 117 -16.43 0.26 26.80
CA ALA A 117 -17.79 0.60 27.23
C ALA A 117 -18.06 0.22 28.69
N GLU A 118 -17.56 -0.94 29.15
CA GLU A 118 -17.60 -1.33 30.57
C GLU A 118 -16.87 -0.30 31.46
N GLY A 119 -15.67 0.15 31.05
CA GLY A 119 -14.91 1.17 31.78
C GLY A 119 -15.62 2.52 31.87
N ARG A 120 -16.18 3.00 30.76
CA ARG A 120 -16.98 4.24 30.76
C ARG A 120 -18.21 4.13 31.66
N LYS A 121 -18.88 2.97 31.66
CA LYS A 121 -20.03 2.72 32.53
C LYS A 121 -19.63 2.78 34.01
N ALA A 122 -18.51 2.15 34.39
CA ALA A 122 -17.99 2.20 35.75
C ALA A 122 -17.67 3.65 36.19
N GLN A 123 -17.02 4.43 35.32
CA GLN A 123 -16.74 5.85 35.56
C GLN A 123 -18.03 6.68 35.75
N GLN A 124 -19.02 6.48 34.88
CA GLN A 124 -20.32 7.17 34.96
C GLN A 124 -21.09 6.86 36.26
N ILE A 125 -21.04 5.60 36.73
CA ILE A 125 -21.65 5.21 38.00
C ILE A 125 -21.00 5.97 39.16
N LEU A 126 -19.66 5.99 39.23
CA LEU A 126 -18.94 6.68 40.29
C LEU A 126 -19.16 8.21 40.24
N GLU A 127 -19.14 8.81 39.05
CA GLU A 127 -19.39 10.24 38.87
C GLU A 127 -20.83 10.62 39.28
N SER A 128 -21.82 9.80 38.93
CA SER A 128 -23.22 10.01 39.31
C SER A 128 -23.41 9.93 40.82
N SER A 129 -22.73 8.99 41.47
CA SER A 129 -22.72 8.85 42.93
C SER A 129 -22.08 10.05 43.62
N TYR A 130 -20.96 10.53 43.10
CA TYR A 130 -20.30 11.75 43.60
C TYR A 130 -21.23 12.97 43.49
N LYS A 131 -21.95 13.13 42.37
CA LYS A 131 -22.92 14.23 42.19
C LYS A 131 -24.05 14.18 43.22
N GLN A 132 -24.54 12.98 43.56
CA GLN A 132 -25.55 12.79 44.62
C GLN A 132 -24.98 13.17 46.00
N LEU A 133 -23.76 12.72 46.30
CA LEU A 133 -23.04 13.07 47.53
C LEU A 133 -22.85 14.58 47.66
N ASP A 134 -22.30 15.23 46.63
CA ASP A 134 -22.06 16.68 46.62
C ASP A 134 -23.36 17.48 46.78
N SER A 135 -24.43 17.04 46.12
CA SER A 135 -25.76 17.66 46.24
C SER A 135 -26.32 17.54 47.67
N SER A 136 -26.21 16.36 48.28
CA SER A 136 -26.65 16.14 49.67
C SER A 136 -25.84 16.94 50.68
N LYS A 137 -24.51 17.04 50.47
CA LYS A 137 -23.60 17.85 51.28
C LYS A 137 -23.96 19.34 51.22
N LYS A 138 -24.17 19.88 50.02
CA LYS A 138 -24.58 21.28 49.81
C LYS A 138 -25.94 21.59 50.43
N ARG A 139 -26.89 20.64 50.36
CA ARG A 139 -28.21 20.76 51.01
C ARG A 139 -28.05 20.81 52.53
N PHE A 140 -27.30 19.87 53.12
CA PHE A 140 -27.01 19.89 54.55
C PHE A 140 -26.35 21.21 54.99
N GLU A 141 -25.33 21.67 54.27
CA GLU A 141 -24.65 22.93 54.58
C GLU A 141 -25.60 24.13 54.57
N ARG A 142 -26.53 24.19 53.61
CA ARG A 142 -27.54 25.25 53.53
C ARG A 142 -28.53 25.17 54.68
N GLU A 143 -29.16 24.01 54.92
CA GLU A 143 -30.18 23.88 55.97
C GLU A 143 -29.57 24.06 57.37
N TRP A 144 -28.31 23.66 57.58
CA TRP A 144 -27.58 23.92 58.82
C TRP A 144 -27.40 25.42 59.08
N ARG A 145 -27.01 26.20 58.05
CA ARG A 145 -26.91 27.67 58.17
C ARG A 145 -28.26 28.31 58.48
N GLU A 146 -29.36 27.82 57.91
CA GLU A 146 -30.71 28.33 58.21
C GLU A 146 -31.16 27.96 59.62
N ALA A 147 -30.84 26.75 60.10
CA ALA A 147 -31.09 26.35 61.49
C ALA A 147 -30.29 27.21 62.48
N GLU A 148 -29.02 27.49 62.19
CA GLU A 148 -28.17 28.36 63.02
C GLU A 148 -28.72 29.80 63.09
N LYS A 149 -29.14 30.37 61.95
CA LYS A 149 -29.80 31.69 61.92
C LYS A 149 -31.10 31.70 62.74
N ALA A 150 -31.94 30.68 62.61
CA ALA A 150 -33.19 30.57 63.36
C ALA A 150 -32.92 30.42 64.87
N SER A 151 -31.88 29.67 65.25
CA SER A 151 -31.45 29.54 66.64
C SER A 151 -30.98 30.88 67.22
N GLN A 152 -30.14 31.63 66.50
CA GLN A 152 -29.69 32.96 66.91
C GLN A 152 -30.85 33.96 67.02
N TYR A 153 -31.84 33.87 66.13
CA TYR A 153 -33.04 34.70 66.20
C TYR A 153 -33.90 34.37 67.43
N ALA A 154 -34.08 33.08 67.73
CA ALA A 154 -34.79 32.65 68.93
C ALA A 154 -34.09 33.13 70.21
N GLU A 155 -32.76 33.02 70.28
CA GLU A 155 -31.96 33.51 71.41
C GLU A 155 -32.08 35.04 71.57
N LYS A 156 -31.97 35.81 70.48
CA LYS A 156 -32.16 37.27 70.52
C LYS A 156 -33.57 37.66 70.98
N THR A 157 -34.59 36.93 70.54
CA THR A 157 -35.99 37.19 70.93
C THR A 157 -36.23 36.85 72.40
N ASP A 158 -35.60 35.79 72.92
CA ASP A 158 -35.67 35.38 74.34
C ASP A 158 -35.00 36.41 75.28
N GLN A 159 -33.98 37.11 74.78
CA GLN A 159 -33.26 38.16 75.52
C GLN A 159 -33.90 39.55 75.41
N ASP A 160 -34.88 39.75 74.53
CA ASP A 160 -35.56 41.03 74.35
C ASP A 160 -36.62 41.24 75.42
N ILE A 161 -36.41 42.26 76.27
CA ILE A 161 -37.31 42.65 77.37
C ILE A 161 -38.71 43.03 76.86
N ASN A 162 -38.84 43.43 75.59
CA ASN A 162 -40.10 43.83 74.98
C ASN A 162 -40.83 42.69 74.25
N ALA A 163 -40.20 41.53 74.07
CA ALA A 163 -40.81 40.39 73.40
C ALA A 163 -41.84 39.71 74.31
N THR A 164 -42.99 39.32 73.74
CA THR A 164 -43.99 38.57 74.51
C THR A 164 -43.57 37.10 74.63
N LYS A 165 -44.07 36.42 75.67
CA LYS A 165 -43.87 34.98 75.84
C LYS A 165 -44.31 34.16 74.61
N ALA A 166 -45.34 34.63 73.90
CA ALA A 166 -45.81 34.00 72.67
C ALA A 166 -44.83 34.21 71.49
N ASP A 167 -44.12 35.34 71.43
CA ASP A 167 -43.10 35.61 70.41
C ASP A 167 -41.88 34.71 70.59
N VAL A 168 -41.43 34.58 71.83
CA VAL A 168 -40.33 33.69 72.23
C VAL A 168 -40.66 32.24 71.88
N GLU A 169 -41.85 31.76 72.27
CA GLU A 169 -42.25 30.37 72.00
C GLU A 169 -42.36 30.06 70.50
N ARG A 170 -42.86 31.02 69.71
CA ARG A 170 -42.89 30.92 68.24
C ARG A 170 -41.50 30.85 67.65
N ALA A 171 -40.57 31.69 68.12
CA ALA A 171 -39.19 31.69 67.65
C ALA A 171 -38.46 30.38 68.00
N LYS A 172 -38.65 29.86 69.22
CA LYS A 172 -38.11 28.56 69.65
C LYS A 172 -38.69 27.39 68.83
N THR A 173 -40.00 27.38 68.59
CA THR A 173 -40.66 26.36 67.75
C THR A 173 -40.08 26.35 66.33
N LEU A 174 -39.88 27.53 65.72
CA LEU A 174 -39.25 27.65 64.40
C LEU A 174 -37.80 27.16 64.41
N ALA A 175 -37.01 27.51 65.42
CA ALA A 175 -35.63 27.05 65.55
C ALA A 175 -35.56 25.52 65.67
N HIS A 176 -36.41 24.89 66.50
CA HIS A 176 -36.49 23.44 66.62
C HIS A 176 -36.92 22.77 65.30
N ALA A 177 -37.91 23.33 64.59
CA ALA A 177 -38.33 22.81 63.29
C ALA A 177 -37.19 22.88 62.26
N ARG A 178 -36.43 23.97 62.22
CA ARG A 178 -35.27 24.11 61.31
C ARG A 178 -34.13 23.17 61.68
N LEU A 179 -33.85 22.98 62.97
CA LEU A 179 -32.85 22.02 63.43
C LEU A 179 -33.21 20.59 63.04
N HIS A 180 -34.48 20.20 63.16
CA HIS A 180 -34.95 18.86 62.73
C HIS A 180 -34.67 18.61 61.24
N VAL A 181 -35.01 19.58 60.37
CA VAL A 181 -34.74 19.49 58.92
C VAL A 181 -33.24 19.41 58.64
N ALA A 182 -32.41 20.15 59.37
CA ALA A 182 -30.96 20.09 59.21
C ALA A 182 -30.39 18.71 59.62
N GLU A 183 -30.92 18.10 60.69
CA GLU A 183 -30.51 16.76 61.12
C GLU A 183 -30.96 15.67 60.14
N GLU A 184 -32.15 15.78 59.54
CA GLU A 184 -32.56 14.92 58.43
C GLU A 184 -31.58 15.02 57.25
N CYS A 185 -31.21 16.25 56.86
CA CYS A 185 -30.25 16.46 55.78
C CYS A 185 -28.84 15.92 56.11
N LYS A 186 -28.44 15.95 57.39
CA LYS A 186 -27.19 15.36 57.87
C LYS A 186 -27.20 13.84 57.74
N ASN A 187 -28.32 13.20 58.11
CA ASN A 187 -28.50 11.75 57.94
C ASN A 187 -28.49 11.36 56.47
N ASP A 188 -29.16 12.12 55.60
CA ASP A 188 -29.12 11.94 54.14
C ASP A 188 -27.68 12.03 53.61
N TYR A 189 -26.93 13.07 54.00
CA TYR A 189 -25.53 13.24 53.62
C TYR A 189 -24.65 12.07 54.10
N ALA A 190 -24.80 11.64 55.35
CA ALA A 190 -24.06 10.52 55.91
C ALA A 190 -24.33 9.21 55.14
N ALA A 191 -25.60 8.97 54.77
CA ALA A 191 -25.99 7.81 53.98
C ALA A 191 -25.39 7.85 52.57
N GLN A 192 -25.43 9.00 51.89
CA GLN A 192 -24.81 9.18 50.58
C GLN A 192 -23.28 9.02 50.64
N LEU A 193 -22.64 9.49 51.72
CA LEU A 193 -21.19 9.34 51.91
C LEU A 193 -20.78 7.87 52.05
N GLN A 194 -21.51 7.10 52.86
CA GLN A 194 -21.26 5.66 52.99
C GLN A 194 -21.51 4.91 51.67
N LYS A 195 -22.53 5.30 50.90
CA LYS A 195 -22.78 4.76 49.57
C LYS A 195 -21.61 5.07 48.62
N TYR A 196 -21.21 6.33 48.50
CA TYR A 196 -20.12 6.75 47.62
C TYR A 196 -18.80 6.05 47.98
N ASN A 197 -18.43 5.97 49.26
CA ASN A 197 -17.19 5.31 49.67
C ASN A 197 -17.19 3.81 49.32
N ARG A 198 -18.34 3.13 49.37
CA ARG A 198 -18.44 1.73 48.92
C ARG A 198 -18.26 1.60 47.42
N GLU A 199 -18.93 2.45 46.65
CA GLU A 199 -18.85 2.45 45.19
C GLU A 199 -17.46 2.88 44.69
N GLN A 200 -16.80 3.83 45.38
CA GLN A 200 -15.42 4.22 45.12
C GLN A 200 -14.45 3.06 45.35
N ASN A 201 -14.58 2.34 46.46
CA ASN A 201 -13.76 1.16 46.72
C ASN A 201 -13.98 0.07 45.67
N GLN A 202 -15.24 -0.20 45.31
CA GLN A 202 -15.56 -1.16 44.25
C GLN A 202 -14.94 -0.76 42.91
N PHE A 203 -15.02 0.53 42.55
CA PHE A 203 -14.45 1.06 41.31
C PHE A 203 -12.94 0.84 41.23
N TYR A 204 -12.19 1.28 42.24
CA TYR A 204 -10.72 1.25 42.19
C TYR A 204 -10.13 -0.13 42.47
N PHE A 205 -10.72 -0.91 43.37
CA PHE A 205 -10.14 -2.19 43.81
C PHE A 205 -10.75 -3.42 43.14
N SER A 206 -11.76 -3.25 42.29
CA SER A 206 -12.42 -4.39 41.63
C SER A 206 -12.74 -4.12 40.17
N ASP A 207 -13.60 -3.14 39.87
CA ASP A 207 -14.13 -2.94 38.51
C ASP A 207 -13.02 -2.52 37.53
N MET A 208 -12.26 -1.47 37.85
CA MET A 208 -11.21 -0.96 36.96
C MET A 208 -10.05 -1.95 36.76
N PRO A 209 -9.49 -2.58 37.81
CA PRO A 209 -8.47 -3.62 37.63
C PRO A 209 -8.92 -4.77 36.75
N GLN A 210 -10.17 -5.24 36.89
CA GLN A 210 -10.71 -6.31 36.03
C GLN A 210 -10.81 -5.87 34.57
N ILE A 211 -11.26 -4.64 34.31
CA ILE A 211 -11.36 -4.10 32.95
C ILE A 211 -9.98 -3.93 32.31
N PHE A 212 -9.00 -3.45 33.08
CA PHE A 212 -7.62 -3.31 32.62
C PHE A 212 -6.94 -4.66 32.36
N ASN A 213 -7.20 -5.67 33.19
CA ASN A 213 -6.70 -7.03 32.92
C ASN A 213 -7.29 -7.58 31.61
N LYS A 214 -8.59 -7.41 31.36
CA LYS A 214 -9.21 -7.82 30.09
C LYS A 214 -8.58 -7.11 28.89
N LEU A 215 -8.35 -5.80 28.99
CA LEU A 215 -7.70 -5.01 27.94
C LEU A 215 -6.25 -5.44 27.71
N GLN A 216 -5.48 -5.69 28.78
CA GLN A 216 -4.11 -6.17 28.69
C GLN A 216 -4.05 -7.55 28.03
N GLU A 217 -4.86 -8.51 28.49
CA GLU A 217 -4.89 -9.86 27.90
C GLU A 217 -5.29 -9.83 26.42
N MET A 218 -6.24 -8.97 26.06
CA MET A 218 -6.62 -8.72 24.66
C MET A 218 -5.46 -8.14 23.86
N ASP A 219 -4.76 -7.14 24.40
CA ASP A 219 -3.61 -6.48 23.75
C ASP A 219 -2.45 -7.46 23.53
N GLU A 220 -2.16 -8.30 24.52
CA GLU A 220 -1.15 -9.35 24.45
C GLU A 220 -1.52 -10.46 23.44
N ARG A 221 -2.78 -10.90 23.42
CA ARG A 221 -3.27 -11.85 22.39
C ARG A 221 -3.10 -11.27 20.99
N ARG A 222 -3.44 -9.99 20.82
CA ARG A 222 -3.26 -9.27 19.55
C ARG A 222 -1.81 -9.22 19.11
N ILE A 223 -0.86 -9.00 20.03
CA ILE A 223 0.59 -9.05 19.74
C ILE A 223 1.02 -10.46 19.32
N ARG A 224 0.60 -11.49 20.05
CA ARG A 224 0.92 -12.89 19.71
C ARG A 224 0.40 -13.26 18.32
N LYS A 225 -0.84 -12.91 17.99
CA LYS A 225 -1.42 -13.19 16.67
C LYS A 225 -0.69 -12.47 15.54
N LEU A 226 -0.22 -11.24 15.78
CA LEU A 226 0.60 -10.50 14.81
C LEU A 226 1.95 -11.20 14.59
N ALA A 227 2.60 -11.67 15.65
CA ALA A 227 3.84 -12.43 15.56
C ALA A 227 3.67 -13.78 14.81
N GLU A 228 2.55 -14.48 15.05
CA GLU A 228 2.17 -15.66 14.25
C GLU A 228 2.02 -15.32 12.77
N GLY A 229 1.44 -14.15 12.46
CA GLY A 229 1.35 -13.64 11.09
C GLY A 229 2.71 -13.44 10.44
N TYR A 230 3.68 -12.86 11.17
CA TYR A 230 5.06 -12.71 10.69
C TYR A 230 5.74 -14.06 10.44
N ASN A 231 5.55 -15.02 11.33
CA ASN A 231 6.12 -16.35 11.16
C ASN A 231 5.49 -17.07 9.96
N THR A 232 4.17 -16.99 9.82
CA THR A 232 3.43 -17.58 8.68
C THR A 232 3.90 -17.03 7.35
N PHE A 233 4.23 -15.73 7.28
CA PHE A 233 4.81 -15.11 6.10
C PHE A 233 6.13 -15.81 5.69
N ALA A 234 7.07 -15.94 6.64
CA ALA A 234 8.36 -16.56 6.38
C ALA A 234 8.24 -18.05 6.04
N GLU A 235 7.39 -18.79 6.76
CA GLU A 235 7.17 -20.21 6.52
C GLU A 235 6.51 -20.48 5.17
N THR A 236 5.65 -19.58 4.68
CA THR A 236 5.04 -19.71 3.35
C THR A 236 6.10 -19.68 2.24
N GLU A 237 7.07 -18.77 2.31
CA GLU A 237 8.19 -18.72 1.35
C GLU A 237 9.10 -19.95 1.48
N LYS A 238 9.43 -20.38 2.71
CA LYS A 238 10.30 -21.56 2.92
C LYS A 238 9.69 -22.85 2.37
N ARG A 239 8.37 -23.02 2.46
CA ARG A 239 7.68 -24.25 2.02
C ARG A 239 7.85 -24.54 0.54
N VAL A 240 7.99 -23.52 -0.31
CA VAL A 240 8.17 -23.72 -1.75
C VAL A 240 9.62 -23.91 -2.18
N MET A 241 10.59 -23.57 -1.31
CA MET A 241 12.02 -23.66 -1.63
C MET A 241 12.46 -25.03 -2.16
N PRO A 242 12.02 -26.18 -1.60
CA PRO A 242 12.40 -27.49 -2.14
C PRO A 242 11.93 -27.72 -3.58
N ILE A 243 10.73 -27.24 -3.93
CA ILE A 243 10.16 -27.41 -5.28
C ILE A 243 10.85 -26.45 -6.24
N ILE A 244 11.10 -25.20 -5.82
CA ILE A 244 11.91 -24.26 -6.60
C ILE A 244 13.29 -24.86 -6.89
N GLY A 245 13.93 -25.46 -5.89
CA GLY A 245 15.21 -26.17 -6.06
C GLY A 245 15.10 -27.26 -7.12
N LYS A 246 14.05 -28.08 -7.07
CA LYS A 246 13.77 -29.11 -8.08
C LYS A 246 13.62 -28.52 -9.49
N CYS A 247 12.93 -27.39 -9.65
CA CYS A 247 12.79 -26.74 -10.96
C CYS A 247 14.14 -26.27 -11.51
N LEU A 248 14.98 -25.68 -10.65
CA LEU A 248 16.32 -25.25 -11.04
C LEU A 248 17.23 -26.44 -11.42
N ASP A 249 17.15 -27.54 -10.66
CA ASP A 249 17.85 -28.79 -10.98
C ASP A 249 17.34 -29.39 -12.30
N GLY A 250 16.03 -29.29 -12.57
CA GLY A 250 15.41 -29.69 -13.83
C GLY A 250 15.96 -28.92 -15.03
N ILE A 251 16.09 -27.60 -14.92
CA ILE A 251 16.72 -26.74 -15.94
C ILE A 251 18.17 -27.15 -16.19
N ALA A 252 18.95 -27.37 -15.12
CA ALA A 252 20.35 -27.81 -15.26
C ALA A 252 20.45 -29.19 -15.93
N LYS A 253 19.54 -30.10 -15.59
CA LYS A 253 19.45 -31.44 -16.19
C LYS A 253 19.08 -31.38 -17.68
N ALA A 254 18.14 -30.52 -18.06
CA ALA A 254 17.77 -30.30 -19.46
C ALA A 254 18.97 -29.76 -20.26
N ALA A 255 19.74 -28.83 -19.71
CA ALA A 255 20.97 -28.38 -20.36
C ALA A 255 21.98 -29.53 -20.57
N ALA A 256 22.11 -30.42 -19.58
CA ALA A 256 23.01 -31.57 -19.66
C ALA A 256 22.53 -32.70 -20.59
N SER A 257 21.25 -32.72 -20.99
CA SER A 257 20.72 -33.73 -21.92
C SER A 257 20.89 -33.35 -23.40
N THR A 258 21.34 -32.13 -23.69
CA THR A 258 21.69 -31.72 -25.07
C THR A 258 22.90 -32.50 -25.57
N ASN A 259 22.81 -33.03 -26.79
CA ASN A 259 23.85 -33.86 -27.40
C ASN A 259 24.05 -33.50 -28.88
N GLU A 260 25.11 -32.75 -29.15
CA GLU A 260 25.47 -32.21 -30.46
C GLU A 260 25.76 -33.30 -31.49
N ARG A 261 26.34 -34.42 -31.05
CA ARG A 261 26.68 -35.54 -31.95
C ARG A 261 25.42 -36.30 -32.35
N ASN A 262 24.53 -36.56 -31.40
CA ASN A 262 23.26 -37.22 -31.66
C ASN A 262 22.36 -36.37 -32.55
N ASP A 263 22.33 -35.05 -32.32
CA ASP A 263 21.56 -34.13 -33.16
C ASP A 263 22.09 -34.11 -34.60
N SER A 264 23.42 -34.11 -34.78
CA SER A 264 24.04 -34.19 -36.11
C SER A 264 23.70 -35.50 -36.82
N LEU A 265 23.71 -36.63 -36.11
CA LEU A 265 23.33 -37.94 -36.65
C LEU A 265 21.84 -37.98 -37.01
N THR A 266 20.98 -37.41 -36.16
CA THR A 266 19.54 -37.30 -36.39
C THR A 266 19.26 -36.52 -37.68
N LEU A 267 19.98 -35.41 -37.90
CA LEU A 267 19.87 -34.63 -39.13
C LEU A 267 20.24 -35.45 -40.38
N ILE A 268 21.36 -36.18 -40.32
CA ILE A 268 21.81 -37.07 -41.40
C ILE A 268 20.77 -38.15 -41.68
N GLU A 269 20.25 -38.81 -40.64
CA GLU A 269 19.25 -39.87 -40.81
C GLU A 269 17.94 -39.37 -41.42
N MET A 270 17.54 -38.15 -41.08
CA MET A 270 16.33 -37.53 -41.61
C MET A 270 16.47 -37.08 -43.07
N HIS A 271 17.68 -36.72 -43.51
CA HIS A 271 17.90 -36.12 -44.84
C HIS A 271 18.78 -36.94 -45.77
N LYS A 272 19.32 -38.09 -45.33
CA LYS A 272 20.06 -39.00 -46.21
C LYS A 272 19.13 -39.43 -47.35
N SER A 273 19.49 -39.04 -48.56
CA SER A 273 18.69 -39.29 -49.76
C SER A 273 18.84 -40.72 -50.29
N GLY A 274 19.85 -41.45 -49.80
CA GLY A 274 20.23 -42.77 -50.32
C GLY A 274 20.99 -42.69 -51.65
N PHE A 275 21.24 -41.50 -52.20
CA PHE A 275 22.08 -41.35 -53.39
C PHE A 275 23.52 -41.69 -53.07
N GLU A 276 24.08 -42.62 -53.84
CA GLU A 276 25.52 -42.83 -53.86
C GLU A 276 26.20 -41.66 -54.56
N ARG A 277 27.42 -41.36 -54.11
CA ARG A 277 28.24 -40.33 -54.74
C ARG A 277 28.50 -40.77 -56.20
N PRO A 278 28.26 -39.92 -57.20
CA PRO A 278 28.58 -40.26 -58.59
C PRO A 278 30.05 -40.69 -58.70
N GLY A 279 30.26 -41.85 -59.33
CA GLY A 279 31.60 -42.36 -59.64
C GLY A 279 32.24 -41.60 -60.80
N ASP A 280 33.48 -41.98 -61.13
CA ASP A 280 34.19 -41.41 -62.27
C ASP A 280 33.43 -41.71 -63.57
N LEU A 281 33.36 -40.72 -64.47
CA LEU A 281 32.75 -40.90 -65.77
C LEU A 281 33.64 -41.80 -66.62
N GLU A 282 33.07 -42.87 -67.17
CA GLU A 282 33.79 -43.74 -68.09
C GLU A 282 34.09 -42.99 -69.39
N PHE A 283 35.27 -43.24 -69.96
CA PHE A 283 35.65 -42.70 -71.26
C PHE A 283 34.85 -43.40 -72.37
N GLU A 284 34.00 -42.64 -73.08
CA GLU A 284 33.30 -43.14 -74.25
C GLU A 284 34.23 -43.14 -75.49
N ASP A 285 34.88 -44.28 -75.75
CA ASP A 285 35.72 -44.47 -76.93
C ASP A 285 34.90 -44.72 -78.20
N TYR A 286 34.65 -43.67 -78.98
CA TYR A 286 33.90 -43.76 -80.24
C TYR A 286 34.67 -44.42 -81.38
N SER A 287 35.97 -44.73 -81.23
CA SER A 287 36.78 -45.35 -82.29
C SER A 287 36.43 -46.83 -82.56
N GLN A 288 35.71 -47.48 -81.65
CA GLN A 288 35.24 -48.87 -81.79
C GLN A 288 33.78 -49.00 -82.32
N GLY A 289 33.17 -47.90 -82.77
CA GLY A 289 31.79 -47.85 -83.23
C GLY A 289 30.80 -47.57 -82.10
N ILE A 290 29.74 -46.80 -82.39
CA ILE A 290 28.75 -46.34 -81.41
C ILE A 290 27.93 -47.53 -80.90
N ASN A 291 28.37 -48.16 -79.82
CA ASN A 291 27.47 -48.96 -78.99
C ASN A 291 26.65 -47.98 -78.15
N ARG A 292 25.34 -47.90 -78.42
CA ARG A 292 24.40 -47.13 -77.60
C ARG A 292 24.62 -47.52 -76.15
N ALA A 293 24.99 -46.54 -75.31
CA ALA A 293 25.10 -46.73 -73.88
C ALA A 293 23.83 -47.44 -73.36
N SER A 294 24.04 -48.57 -72.68
CA SER A 294 22.98 -49.18 -71.88
C SER A 294 22.68 -48.19 -70.77
N SER A 295 21.60 -47.43 -70.92
CA SER A 295 21.12 -46.54 -69.87
C SER A 295 20.62 -47.40 -68.72
N ASP A 296 21.54 -47.83 -67.85
CA ASP A 296 21.22 -48.36 -66.53
C ASP A 296 20.92 -47.18 -65.60
N SER A 297 19.96 -46.35 -66.01
CA SER A 297 19.24 -45.45 -65.11
C SER A 297 18.20 -46.30 -64.39
N SER A 298 18.64 -47.29 -63.64
CA SER A 298 17.79 -47.96 -62.66
C SER A 298 17.63 -47.00 -61.47
N LEU A 299 16.57 -46.19 -61.53
CA LEU A 299 15.82 -45.81 -60.33
C LEU A 299 15.26 -47.10 -59.71
N GLY A 300 16.14 -47.91 -59.14
CA GLY A 300 15.83 -49.14 -58.44
C GLY A 300 15.64 -48.83 -56.98
N THR A 301 14.38 -48.79 -56.53
CA THR A 301 14.06 -49.00 -55.13
C THR A 301 14.59 -50.38 -54.69
N PRO A 302 15.28 -50.52 -53.55
CA PRO A 302 15.61 -51.85 -53.03
C PRO A 302 14.32 -52.48 -52.48
N LYS A 303 13.92 -53.63 -53.04
CA LYS A 303 12.85 -54.46 -52.46
C LYS A 303 13.40 -55.26 -51.27
N CYS A 304 12.74 -55.09 -50.12
CA CYS A 304 12.74 -56.03 -49.00
C CYS A 304 12.00 -57.33 -49.41
N PRO A 305 12.40 -58.53 -48.94
CA PRO A 305 11.64 -59.75 -49.18
C PRO A 305 10.45 -59.92 -48.21
N HIS A 306 9.37 -60.47 -48.78
CA HIS A 306 8.21 -61.16 -48.19
C HIS A 306 6.85 -60.44 -47.96
N ASP A 307 5.88 -61.02 -48.68
CA ASP A 307 4.41 -61.15 -48.51
C ASP A 307 3.38 -60.16 -49.10
N ARG A 308 2.39 -60.79 -49.78
CA ARG A 308 1.35 -60.31 -50.71
C ARG A 308 0.03 -59.93 -49.98
N PRO A 309 -1.12 -59.68 -50.67
CA PRO A 309 -1.44 -58.65 -51.68
C PRO A 309 -2.77 -57.91 -51.37
N MET A 310 -3.06 -56.75 -52.00
CA MET A 310 -4.28 -56.56 -52.84
C MET A 310 -4.55 -55.12 -53.32
N SER A 311 -5.03 -55.08 -54.57
CA SER A 311 -6.06 -54.19 -55.14
C SER A 311 -5.73 -52.78 -55.68
N ARG A 312 -5.66 -52.75 -57.03
CA ARG A 312 -6.16 -51.75 -58.00
C ARG A 312 -6.76 -50.42 -57.46
N ASN A 313 -6.36 -49.29 -58.04
CA ASN A 313 -7.05 -48.75 -59.23
C ASN A 313 -6.29 -47.61 -59.93
N ARG A 314 -6.49 -47.53 -61.25
CA ARG A 314 -5.95 -46.53 -62.19
C ARG A 314 -6.62 -45.15 -62.01
N ASN A 315 -5.93 -44.05 -62.35
CA ASN A 315 -6.14 -43.38 -63.66
C ASN A 315 -5.22 -42.16 -63.87
N LYS A 316 -4.79 -42.06 -65.13
CA LYS A 316 -3.98 -41.03 -65.79
C LYS A 316 -4.84 -39.79 -66.07
N LEU A 317 -4.23 -38.59 -66.14
CA LEU A 317 -4.48 -37.64 -67.25
C LEU A 317 -3.40 -36.52 -67.29
N TRP A 318 -2.65 -36.52 -68.38
CA TRP A 318 -1.87 -35.42 -68.99
C TRP A 318 -2.82 -34.67 -69.99
N PRO A 319 -2.47 -33.54 -70.67
CA PRO A 319 -1.58 -32.42 -70.35
C PRO A 319 -1.95 -31.01 -70.95
N PHE A 320 -1.07 -30.03 -70.70
CA PHE A 320 -0.75 -28.79 -71.46
C PHE A 320 -1.84 -27.76 -71.85
N THR A 321 -1.59 -26.47 -71.54
CA THR A 321 -1.35 -25.41 -72.55
C THR A 321 -0.62 -24.18 -71.96
N LYS A 322 0.21 -23.56 -72.82
CA LYS A 322 1.07 -22.36 -72.62
C LYS A 322 0.26 -21.05 -72.80
N LYS A 323 0.68 -19.91 -72.21
CA LYS A 323 1.42 -18.74 -72.78
C LYS A 323 1.13 -17.54 -71.82
N SER A 324 1.90 -16.47 -71.61
CA SER A 324 3.05 -15.82 -72.26
C SER A 324 3.64 -14.70 -71.36
N LYS A 325 4.91 -14.35 -71.65
CA LYS A 325 5.86 -13.33 -71.15
C LYS A 325 5.36 -11.92 -70.75
N LEU A 326 6.06 -11.29 -69.77
CA LEU A 326 6.91 -10.07 -69.89
C LEU A 326 7.82 -9.88 -68.64
N SER A 327 8.97 -9.23 -68.83
CA SER A 327 10.29 -9.23 -68.11
C SER A 327 10.41 -8.27 -66.89
N PRO A 328 11.61 -8.02 -66.27
CA PRO A 328 12.78 -8.85 -65.87
C PRO A 328 13.20 -8.66 -64.38
N PRO A 329 14.24 -9.35 -63.87
CA PRO A 329 15.13 -8.70 -62.89
C PRO A 329 16.62 -8.78 -63.24
N PHE A 330 17.31 -7.75 -62.78
CA PHE A 330 18.74 -7.46 -62.92
C PHE A 330 19.64 -8.39 -62.09
N LEU A 331 20.86 -8.60 -62.61
CA LEU A 331 22.03 -9.23 -61.98
C LEU A 331 22.44 -8.56 -60.65
N PRO A 332 23.27 -9.22 -59.83
CA PRO A 332 24.67 -8.78 -59.85
C PRO A 332 25.73 -9.89 -59.83
N SER A 333 26.92 -9.44 -60.22
CA SER A 333 28.16 -10.15 -60.50
C SER A 333 29.04 -10.36 -59.26
N GLN A 334 30.06 -11.20 -59.45
CA GLN A 334 31.08 -11.68 -58.51
C GLN A 334 32.12 -10.63 -58.10
N LEU A 335 32.70 -10.76 -56.88
CA LEU A 335 34.12 -10.59 -56.49
C LEU A 335 34.27 -10.84 -54.94
N PRO A 336 35.48 -11.11 -54.39
CA PRO A 336 35.78 -12.27 -53.51
C PRO A 336 36.01 -11.91 -52.03
N PRO A 337 36.25 -12.90 -51.13
CA PRO A 337 36.48 -12.66 -49.70
C PRO A 337 37.94 -12.25 -49.40
N PRO A 338 38.20 -11.54 -48.28
CA PRO A 338 39.56 -11.29 -47.79
C PRO A 338 40.09 -12.45 -46.91
N PRO A 339 41.42 -12.55 -46.70
CA PRO A 339 42.09 -13.82 -46.38
C PRO A 339 42.29 -14.06 -44.88
N LEU A 340 42.37 -15.35 -44.53
CA LEU A 340 42.97 -15.86 -43.29
C LEU A 340 44.50 -15.80 -43.37
N THR A 341 45.17 -15.48 -42.26
CA THR A 341 46.60 -15.80 -42.04
C THR A 341 46.79 -16.54 -40.71
N PRO A 342 47.85 -17.37 -40.57
CA PRO A 342 47.87 -18.48 -39.61
C PRO A 342 49.05 -18.44 -38.60
N PHE A 343 48.98 -19.39 -37.65
CA PHE A 343 50.05 -19.99 -36.80
C PHE A 343 50.37 -19.45 -35.39
N SER A 344 50.28 -20.39 -34.45
CA SER A 344 50.82 -20.46 -33.08
C SER A 344 52.33 -20.84 -33.07
N ASN A 345 53.18 -20.34 -32.14
CA ASN A 345 53.68 -20.97 -30.88
C ASN A 345 55.05 -20.28 -30.50
N PRO A 346 55.74 -20.53 -29.34
CA PRO A 346 55.43 -20.42 -27.90
C PRO A 346 56.56 -19.60 -27.14
N PRO A 347 57.00 -19.79 -25.85
CA PRO A 347 57.17 -18.67 -24.88
C PRO A 347 58.58 -18.41 -24.25
N ALA A 348 58.65 -17.38 -23.36
CA ALA A 348 59.64 -17.03 -22.30
C ALA A 348 60.70 -15.93 -22.65
N PRO A 349 61.37 -15.23 -21.67
CA PRO A 349 61.26 -15.22 -20.19
C PRO A 349 61.12 -13.80 -19.52
N SER A 350 60.93 -13.78 -18.20
CA SER A 350 60.83 -12.60 -17.30
C SER A 350 62.09 -11.71 -17.21
N PRO A 351 61.95 -10.48 -16.69
CA PRO A 351 62.63 -10.11 -15.42
C PRO A 351 61.68 -9.34 -14.47
N ALA A 352 61.52 -9.71 -13.20
CA ALA A 352 62.39 -9.46 -12.04
C ALA A 352 62.52 -7.96 -11.66
N ASN A 353 61.56 -7.46 -10.85
CA ASN A 353 61.75 -6.58 -9.68
C ASN A 353 60.40 -5.98 -9.24
N GLY A 354 59.70 -6.66 -8.34
CA GLY A 354 58.58 -6.11 -7.59
C GLY A 354 59.05 -5.58 -6.23
N PRO A 355 58.59 -4.41 -5.75
CA PRO A 355 58.81 -3.98 -4.38
C PRO A 355 57.91 -4.78 -3.40
N PRO A 356 58.31 -4.90 -2.12
CA PRO A 356 57.76 -5.92 -1.22
C PRO A 356 56.38 -5.55 -0.67
N SER A 357 55.54 -6.57 -0.48
CA SER A 357 54.29 -6.46 0.29
C SER A 357 54.57 -6.11 1.76
N PRO A 358 53.86 -5.13 2.37
CA PRO A 358 53.86 -4.98 3.81
C PRO A 358 52.90 -5.99 4.46
N LYS A 359 53.39 -6.55 5.57
CA LYS A 359 52.73 -7.54 6.42
C LYS A 359 51.42 -6.98 7.00
N PHE A 360 50.40 -7.82 7.03
CA PHE A 360 49.13 -7.57 7.71
C PHE A 360 49.30 -7.58 9.23
N SER A 361 49.00 -6.45 9.87
CA SER A 361 48.59 -6.40 11.28
C SER A 361 47.92 -5.06 11.60
N ARG A 362 46.61 -4.90 11.35
CA ARG A 362 45.64 -4.14 12.17
C ARG A 362 44.24 -4.04 11.55
N ASP A 363 43.27 -3.84 12.44
CA ASP A 363 41.83 -4.10 12.35
C ASP A 363 41.05 -3.57 11.13
N PRO A 364 40.10 -4.37 10.57
CA PRO A 364 39.21 -3.99 9.46
C PRO A 364 38.28 -2.80 9.73
N LEU A 365 38.06 -2.43 11.00
CA LEU A 365 37.08 -1.41 11.37
C LEU A 365 37.57 0.04 11.18
N SER A 366 38.89 0.27 11.12
CA SER A 366 39.42 1.65 10.93
C SER A 366 39.38 2.12 9.47
N TYR A 367 39.33 1.19 8.51
CA TYR A 367 39.25 1.51 7.08
C TYR A 367 37.82 1.90 6.66
N CYS A 368 36.80 1.18 7.17
CA CYS A 368 35.40 1.51 6.91
C CYS A 368 34.99 2.87 7.49
N LEU A 369 35.53 3.27 8.65
CA LEU A 369 35.20 4.57 9.26
C LEU A 369 35.82 5.77 8.51
N ASN A 370 36.95 5.56 7.81
CA ASN A 370 37.65 6.61 7.08
C ASN A 370 37.15 6.81 5.64
N GLU A 371 36.46 5.83 5.05
CA GLU A 371 35.78 5.95 3.75
C GLU A 371 34.43 6.69 3.86
N ILE A 372 33.69 6.48 4.97
CA ILE A 372 32.41 7.17 5.22
C ILE A 372 32.63 8.68 5.45
N ASN A 373 33.74 9.07 6.08
CA ASN A 373 34.09 10.48 6.30
C ASN A 373 34.66 11.21 5.06
N LYS A 374 34.98 10.50 3.96
CA LYS A 374 35.50 11.10 2.71
C LYS A 374 34.44 11.32 1.62
N THR A 375 33.25 10.74 1.78
CA THR A 375 32.18 10.78 0.75
C THR A 375 31.04 11.75 1.07
N VAL A 376 31.02 12.38 2.25
CA VAL A 376 30.04 13.43 2.60
C VAL A 376 30.76 14.76 2.78
N LYS A 377 30.86 15.55 1.71
CA LYS A 377 31.20 16.98 1.82
C LYS A 377 29.99 17.73 2.40
N PRO A 378 30.10 18.45 3.52
CA PRO A 378 29.07 19.39 3.91
C PRO A 378 29.17 20.60 2.97
N ARG A 379 28.19 20.76 2.07
CA ARG A 379 27.98 22.04 1.39
C ARG A 379 27.41 23.02 2.43
N ILE A 380 28.32 23.66 3.15
CA ILE A 380 28.03 24.88 3.91
C ILE A 380 27.72 25.97 2.87
N SER A 381 26.46 26.34 2.69
CA SER A 381 26.13 27.66 2.14
C SER A 381 26.17 28.65 3.29
N SER A 382 27.25 29.44 3.33
CA SER A 382 27.37 30.53 4.31
C SER A 382 26.26 31.55 4.08
N PHE A 383 25.56 31.91 5.16
CA PHE A 383 24.80 33.15 5.24
C PHE A 383 25.72 34.34 4.93
N ARG A 384 25.53 34.99 3.78
CA ARG A 384 25.91 36.40 3.61
C ARG A 384 24.69 37.25 3.84
N SER A 385 24.69 37.93 4.98
CA SER A 385 23.84 39.07 5.24
C SER A 385 24.22 40.20 4.27
N LEU A 386 23.29 40.61 3.41
CA LEU A 386 23.35 41.87 2.66
C LEU A 386 22.00 42.57 2.78
N LYS A 387 21.92 43.51 3.73
CA LYS A 387 21.03 44.67 3.59
C LYS A 387 21.51 45.47 2.37
N ARG A 388 20.67 45.60 1.34
CA ARG A 388 20.67 46.79 0.48
C ARG A 388 19.27 47.05 -0.08
N THR A 389 18.77 48.21 0.31
CA THR A 389 17.63 48.95 -0.21
C THR A 389 17.76 49.22 -1.72
N ASN A 390 16.72 48.92 -2.52
CA ASN A 390 16.09 49.86 -3.46
C ASN A 390 15.05 49.19 -4.38
N LEU A 391 13.80 49.61 -4.17
CA LEU A 391 12.83 50.11 -5.16
C LEU A 391 12.92 49.56 -6.61
N SER A 392 12.08 48.57 -6.91
CA SER A 392 11.41 48.44 -8.22
C SER A 392 10.20 47.51 -8.08
N SER A 393 9.04 48.01 -8.47
CA SER A 393 7.70 47.46 -8.31
C SER A 393 7.45 46.17 -9.14
N LYS A 394 7.20 45.05 -8.45
CA LYS A 394 6.42 43.89 -8.94
C LYS A 394 5.65 43.25 -7.77
N PRO A 395 4.45 42.70 -7.98
CA PRO A 395 3.57 42.28 -6.90
C PRO A 395 4.14 41.04 -6.19
N THR A 396 4.24 41.13 -4.87
CA THR A 396 4.65 40.06 -3.95
C THR A 396 3.63 38.92 -3.95
N ILE A 397 4.08 37.71 -4.30
CA ILE A 397 3.36 36.46 -4.00
C ILE A 397 3.33 36.34 -2.47
N THR A 398 2.15 36.44 -1.88
CA THR A 398 1.98 36.36 -0.43
C THR A 398 2.17 34.91 0.05
N GLU A 399 2.99 34.71 1.10
CA GLU A 399 3.35 33.39 1.67
C GLU A 399 2.14 32.61 2.23
N ASP A 400 1.00 33.29 2.40
CA ASP A 400 -0.26 32.77 2.88
C ASP A 400 -1.13 32.12 1.78
N PHE A 401 -0.64 32.13 0.53
CA PHE A 401 -1.33 31.64 -0.66
C PHE A 401 -2.73 32.24 -0.87
N ALA A 402 -2.98 33.46 -0.37
CA ALA A 402 -4.29 34.12 -0.47
C ALA A 402 -4.73 34.41 -1.92
N HIS A 403 -3.80 34.37 -2.88
CA HIS A 403 -4.08 34.52 -4.31
C HIS A 403 -4.65 33.25 -4.97
N LEU A 404 -4.63 32.10 -4.28
CA LEU A 404 -5.16 30.84 -4.79
C LEU A 404 -6.62 30.62 -4.37
N PRO A 405 -7.45 29.95 -5.19
CA PRO A 405 -8.79 29.50 -4.80
C PRO A 405 -8.77 28.73 -3.47
N PRO A 406 -9.84 28.80 -2.64
CA PRO A 406 -9.83 28.24 -1.28
C PRO A 406 -9.39 26.78 -1.19
N GLU A 407 -9.86 25.94 -2.12
CA GLU A 407 -9.48 24.52 -2.23
C GLU A 407 -7.97 24.32 -2.47
N GLN A 408 -7.40 25.10 -3.40
CA GLN A 408 -5.99 25.05 -3.78
C GLN A 408 -5.09 25.67 -2.70
N ARG A 409 -5.55 26.76 -2.07
CA ARG A 409 -4.92 27.40 -0.92
C ARG A 409 -4.79 26.42 0.25
N ARG A 410 -5.87 25.71 0.60
CA ARG A 410 -5.86 24.65 1.63
C ARG A 410 -4.87 23.54 1.28
N LYS A 411 -4.89 23.04 0.04
CA LYS A 411 -3.98 21.97 -0.40
C LYS A 411 -2.50 22.39 -0.31
N LYS A 412 -2.16 23.62 -0.69
CA LYS A 412 -0.79 24.16 -0.60
C LYS A 412 -0.35 24.44 0.83
N LEU A 413 -1.24 24.97 1.68
CA LEU A 413 -0.97 25.17 3.11
C LEU A 413 -0.77 23.83 3.83
N GLN A 414 -1.60 22.82 3.53
CA GLN A 414 -1.46 21.47 4.08
C GLN A 414 -0.13 20.83 3.64
N GLN A 415 0.23 20.91 2.36
CA GLN A 415 1.53 20.42 1.87
C GLN A 415 2.70 21.08 2.62
N LYS A 416 2.59 22.38 2.93
CA LYS A 416 3.64 23.11 3.66
C LYS A 416 3.73 22.70 5.13
N ILE A 417 2.60 22.43 5.78
CA ILE A 417 2.53 21.87 7.13
C ILE A 417 3.17 20.48 7.16
N ASP A 418 2.91 19.64 6.17
CA ASP A 418 3.48 18.29 6.09
C ASP A 418 5.01 18.33 5.90
N GLU A 419 5.52 19.25 5.06
CA GLU A 419 6.96 19.51 4.90
C GLU A 419 7.62 19.96 6.22
N LEU A 420 6.99 20.91 6.93
CA LEU A 420 7.51 21.42 8.20
C LEU A 420 7.47 20.37 9.31
N ASN A 421 6.43 19.53 9.37
CA ASN A 421 6.37 18.41 10.30
C ASN A 421 7.47 17.39 10.03
N LYS A 422 7.78 17.10 8.77
CA LYS A 422 8.89 16.20 8.41
C LYS A 422 10.25 16.77 8.84
N GLU A 423 10.46 18.08 8.70
CA GLU A 423 11.70 18.72 9.14
C GLU A 423 11.80 18.82 10.67
N LEU A 424 10.68 19.10 11.35
CA LEU A 424 10.61 19.09 12.81
C LEU A 424 10.94 17.71 13.37
N GLN A 425 10.45 16.63 12.75
CA GLN A 425 10.75 15.27 13.17
C GLN A 425 12.25 14.97 13.08
N LYS A 426 12.95 15.43 12.03
CA LYS A 426 14.41 15.25 11.93
C LYS A 426 15.17 15.95 13.06
N GLU A 427 14.77 17.17 13.42
CA GLU A 427 15.41 17.91 14.52
C GLU A 427 15.11 17.27 15.88
N VAL A 428 13.92 16.68 16.05
CA VAL A 428 13.59 15.87 17.24
C VAL A 428 14.49 14.63 17.32
N ASP A 429 14.63 13.87 16.24
CA ASP A 429 15.49 12.69 16.19
C ASP A 429 16.98 13.06 16.45
N GLN A 430 17.43 14.20 15.92
CA GLN A 430 18.76 14.75 16.19
C GLN A 430 18.94 15.15 17.66
N SER A 431 17.93 15.75 18.28
CA SER A 431 17.93 16.13 19.70
C SER A 431 18.05 14.88 20.60
N GLU A 432 17.31 13.82 20.29
CA GLU A 432 17.39 12.55 21.01
C GLU A 432 18.77 11.88 20.87
N ALA A 433 19.35 11.90 19.67
CA ALA A 433 20.69 11.40 19.43
C ALA A 433 21.75 12.17 20.24
N LEU A 434 21.65 13.50 20.26
CA LEU A 434 22.54 14.36 21.06
C LEU A 434 22.37 14.13 22.57
N SER A 435 21.14 13.91 23.04
CA SER A 435 20.89 13.57 24.44
C SER A 435 21.55 12.24 24.83
N LYS A 436 21.40 11.21 23.98
CA LYS A 436 22.07 9.90 24.20
C LYS A 436 23.59 10.02 24.17
N MET A 437 24.15 10.82 23.26
CA MET A 437 25.59 11.09 23.21
C MET A 437 26.09 11.81 24.48
N LYS A 438 25.31 12.78 24.99
CA LYS A 438 25.61 13.46 26.26
C LYS A 438 25.67 12.48 27.42
N ASP A 439 24.71 11.56 27.52
CA ASP A 439 24.67 10.55 28.57
C ASP A 439 25.88 9.59 28.50
N VAL A 440 26.34 9.26 27.29
CA VAL A 440 27.54 8.42 27.09
C VAL A 440 28.80 9.16 27.55
N TYR A 441 28.93 10.45 27.24
CA TYR A 441 30.06 11.26 27.69
C TYR A 441 30.04 11.50 29.20
N GLU A 442 28.86 11.62 29.82
CA GLU A 442 28.73 11.76 31.28
C GLU A 442 29.14 10.48 32.02
N LYS A 443 28.82 9.31 31.46
CA LYS A 443 29.14 8.01 32.06
C LYS A 443 30.57 7.55 31.78
N ASN A 444 31.16 7.95 30.65
CA ASN A 444 32.49 7.54 30.21
C ASN A 444 33.36 8.76 29.81
N PRO A 445 34.06 9.39 30.77
CA PRO A 445 34.86 10.61 30.51
C PRO A 445 35.97 10.45 29.46
N GLN A 446 36.40 9.21 29.17
CA GLN A 446 37.38 8.90 28.13
C GLN A 446 36.82 9.01 26.69
N MET A 447 35.49 9.03 26.53
CA MET A 447 34.82 9.04 25.22
C MET A 447 34.51 10.46 24.71
N GLY A 448 34.59 11.47 25.57
CA GLY A 448 34.35 12.88 25.23
C GLY A 448 33.89 13.71 26.43
N ASP A 449 33.92 15.04 26.29
CA ASP A 449 33.39 15.98 27.28
C ASP A 449 31.92 16.28 26.98
N PRO A 450 30.96 16.03 27.90
CA PRO A 450 29.55 16.37 27.74
C PRO A 450 29.31 17.85 27.38
N SER A 451 30.15 18.75 27.88
CA SER A 451 30.02 20.20 27.67
C SER A 451 30.25 20.59 26.21
N SER A 452 30.99 19.77 25.45
CA SER A 452 31.23 20.00 24.03
C SER A 452 29.98 19.90 23.15
N LEU A 453 28.94 19.18 23.62
CA LEU A 453 27.68 19.00 22.90
C LEU A 453 26.66 20.11 23.19
N ALA A 454 26.88 20.93 24.23
CA ALA A 454 25.94 21.98 24.66
C ALA A 454 25.58 23.00 23.54
N PRO A 455 26.51 23.48 22.70
CA PRO A 455 26.18 24.40 21.61
C PRO A 455 25.26 23.76 20.56
N GLN A 456 25.47 22.47 20.27
CA GLN A 456 24.68 21.75 19.25
C GLN A 456 23.29 21.41 19.77
N ILE A 457 23.16 21.06 21.05
CA ILE A 457 21.88 20.87 21.73
C ILE A 457 21.07 22.18 21.74
N ALA A 458 21.71 23.30 22.08
CA ALA A 458 21.05 24.61 22.07
C ALA A 458 20.60 25.03 20.66
N GLN A 459 21.42 24.76 19.64
CA GLN A 459 21.08 25.04 18.25
C GLN A 459 19.90 24.20 17.75
N THR A 460 19.90 22.90 18.03
CA THR A 460 18.79 22.00 17.68
C THR A 460 17.50 22.39 18.41
N ALA A 461 17.57 22.77 19.70
CA ALA A 461 16.42 23.29 20.43
C ALA A 461 15.85 24.56 19.79
N HIS A 462 16.71 25.50 19.40
CA HIS A 462 16.28 26.73 18.71
C HIS A 462 15.64 26.44 17.35
N ASN A 463 16.19 25.50 16.59
CA ASN A 463 15.61 25.08 15.31
C ASN A 463 14.22 24.46 15.48
N MET A 464 14.03 23.62 16.50
CA MET A 464 12.73 23.03 16.84
C MET A 464 11.70 24.11 17.18
N ASP A 465 12.06 25.10 17.99
CA ASP A 465 11.15 26.19 18.36
C ASP A 465 10.76 27.06 17.15
N ARG A 466 11.71 27.33 16.25
CA ARG A 466 11.42 28.03 14.98
C ARG A 466 10.44 27.25 14.12
N LEU A 467 10.66 25.95 13.93
CA LEU A 467 9.79 25.08 13.12
C LEU A 467 8.39 24.96 13.73
N ARG A 468 8.27 24.89 15.06
CA ARG A 468 6.99 24.94 15.78
C ARG A 468 6.26 26.26 15.56
N GLY A 469 6.98 27.39 15.59
CA GLY A 469 6.42 28.71 15.28
C GLY A 469 5.93 28.83 13.85
N GLU A 470 6.67 28.28 12.88
CA GLU A 470 6.24 28.22 11.47
C GLU A 470 5.01 27.32 11.30
N LEU A 471 4.97 26.14 11.95
CA LEU A 471 3.80 25.26 11.95
C LEU A 471 2.55 25.96 12.51
N GLN A 472 2.69 26.71 13.60
CA GLN A 472 1.59 27.50 14.16
C GLN A 472 1.11 28.57 13.16
N LYS A 473 2.04 29.28 12.51
CA LYS A 473 1.73 30.28 11.47
C LYS A 473 0.93 29.68 10.30
N TYR A 474 1.39 28.57 9.75
CA TYR A 474 0.70 27.89 8.64
C TYR A 474 -0.62 27.23 9.09
N GLY A 475 -0.68 26.72 10.32
CA GLY A 475 -1.90 26.18 10.92
C GLY A 475 -2.99 27.24 11.09
N SER A 476 -2.65 28.44 11.55
CA SER A 476 -3.58 29.58 11.61
C SER A 476 -4.10 29.96 10.23
N TRP A 477 -3.23 30.03 9.21
CA TRP A 477 -3.66 30.33 7.84
C TRP A 477 -4.54 29.24 7.22
N LEU A 478 -4.32 27.96 7.57
CA LEU A 478 -5.18 26.87 7.15
C LEU A 478 -6.56 26.95 7.82
N ALA A 479 -6.62 27.33 9.10
CA ALA A 479 -7.86 27.54 9.84
C ALA A 479 -8.65 28.76 9.33
N GLU A 480 -7.97 29.85 8.97
CA GLU A 480 -8.58 31.04 8.35
C GLU A 480 -9.08 30.75 6.92
N ALA A 481 -8.41 29.88 6.17
CA ALA A 481 -8.94 29.34 4.92
C ALA A 481 -10.16 28.43 5.13
N GLY A 482 -10.52 28.14 6.39
CA GLY A 482 -11.55 27.19 6.81
C GLY A 482 -12.77 27.77 7.56
N GLY A 483 -12.92 29.09 7.79
CA GLY A 483 -14.12 29.64 8.46
C GLY A 483 -14.45 31.08 8.04
N SER A 484 -15.70 31.57 8.01
CA SER A 484 -16.91 31.18 8.74
C SER A 484 -18.17 31.58 7.95
N SER A 485 -19.22 30.75 7.97
CA SER A 485 -20.58 31.28 8.04
C SER A 485 -20.81 31.73 9.48
N GLU A 486 -21.37 32.92 9.61
CA GLU A 486 -21.51 33.66 10.86
C GLU A 486 -22.97 33.64 11.31
N GLY A 487 -23.18 33.50 12.61
CA GLY A 487 -24.50 33.47 13.23
C GLY A 487 -24.42 33.47 14.75
N THR A 488 -23.63 34.38 15.33
CA THR A 488 -23.59 34.60 16.79
C THR A 488 -24.85 35.33 17.26
N ARG A 489 -25.64 34.71 18.15
CA ARG A 489 -26.45 35.45 19.13
C ARG A 489 -26.35 34.82 20.52
N TYR A 490 -25.84 35.66 21.41
CA TYR A 490 -26.02 35.74 22.87
C TYR A 490 -27.36 35.17 23.37
N SER A 491 -27.35 34.42 24.49
CA SER A 491 -28.07 34.78 25.73
C SER A 491 -28.06 33.66 26.79
N VAL A 492 -28.01 34.12 28.03
CA VAL A 492 -28.02 33.44 29.34
C VAL A 492 -29.44 32.93 29.70
N THR A 493 -29.45 31.75 30.36
CA THR A 493 -30.35 31.09 31.34
C THR A 493 -31.87 31.40 31.52
N PHE A 494 -32.62 30.29 31.73
CA PHE A 494 -33.78 30.03 32.61
C PHE A 494 -35.18 29.70 32.01
N ASN A 495 -35.72 28.58 32.55
CA ASN A 495 -37.13 28.19 32.83
C ASN A 495 -38.07 27.52 31.79
N ASN A 496 -38.24 26.21 31.99
CA ASN A 496 -39.43 25.47 32.48
C ASN A 496 -40.72 25.23 31.63
N ASN A 497 -41.11 23.94 31.58
CA ASN A 497 -42.44 23.29 31.45
C ASN A 497 -43.24 23.47 30.13
N ASN A 498 -44.02 22.53 29.56
CA ASN A 498 -44.68 21.30 30.03
C ASN A 498 -45.31 20.50 28.84
N GLY A 499 -45.70 19.23 29.06
CA GLY A 499 -46.84 18.55 28.37
C GLY A 499 -46.51 17.67 27.15
N SER A 500 -46.29 16.36 27.29
CA SER A 500 -47.31 15.26 27.39
C SER A 500 -47.68 14.65 26.03
N HIS A 501 -47.36 13.36 25.79
CA HIS A 501 -48.31 12.23 25.91
C HIS A 501 -47.71 10.93 25.33
N GLU A 502 -47.79 9.85 26.11
CA GLU A 502 -47.50 8.45 25.75
C GLU A 502 -48.46 7.90 24.68
N LYS A 503 -48.06 6.82 23.96
CA LYS A 503 -48.54 5.43 24.20
C LYS A 503 -48.16 4.42 23.07
N TYR A 504 -47.57 3.27 23.48
CA TYR A 504 -47.84 1.83 23.10
C TYR A 504 -47.86 1.42 21.60
N SER A 505 -47.41 0.25 21.10
CA SER A 505 -46.92 -1.07 21.58
C SER A 505 -46.59 -1.95 20.32
N PRO A 506 -46.53 -3.31 20.30
CA PRO A 506 -45.31 -4.12 20.31
C PRO A 506 -45.21 -5.22 19.20
N ASP A 507 -44.09 -5.96 19.23
CA ASP A 507 -43.84 -7.38 18.91
C ASP A 507 -44.51 -8.13 17.74
N GLY A 508 -43.70 -8.95 17.05
CA GLY A 508 -44.19 -10.06 16.23
C GLY A 508 -43.08 -10.84 15.52
N ALA A 509 -42.58 -11.90 16.16
CA ALA A 509 -41.76 -12.93 15.55
C ALA A 509 -42.64 -13.98 14.86
N HIS A 510 -42.24 -14.47 13.68
CA HIS A 510 -42.65 -15.79 13.16
C HIS A 510 -41.53 -16.41 12.32
N SER A 511 -41.29 -17.69 12.61
CA SER A 511 -40.36 -18.62 11.98
C SER A 511 -41.02 -19.44 10.86
N ASP A 512 -40.18 -20.21 10.16
CA ASP A 512 -40.47 -21.41 9.33
C ASP A 512 -40.59 -21.13 7.81
N GLY A 513 -39.93 -21.83 6.89
CA GLY A 513 -39.03 -22.99 6.95
C GLY A 513 -38.73 -23.50 5.53
N SER A 514 -37.82 -24.47 5.44
CA SER A 514 -37.59 -25.44 4.33
C SER A 514 -36.51 -25.13 3.28
N ASN A 515 -35.39 -25.84 3.45
CA ASN A 515 -34.38 -26.23 2.43
C ASN A 515 -34.96 -27.35 1.53
N PRO A 516 -34.47 -27.57 0.29
CA PRO A 516 -33.33 -28.50 0.13
C PRO A 516 -32.32 -28.18 -1.00
N ASP A 517 -31.04 -28.37 -0.67
CA ASP A 517 -29.98 -29.07 -1.40
C ASP A 517 -29.82 -28.93 -2.94
N GLN A 518 -28.74 -28.26 -3.38
CA GLN A 518 -27.80 -28.78 -4.39
C GLN A 518 -26.51 -27.93 -4.52
N THR A 519 -25.39 -28.54 -4.13
CA THR A 519 -24.07 -28.53 -4.79
C THR A 519 -23.47 -27.21 -5.32
N SER A 520 -22.37 -26.81 -4.67
CA SER A 520 -21.09 -26.40 -5.26
C SER A 520 -21.11 -25.64 -6.59
N GLN A 521 -20.90 -24.33 -6.55
CA GLN A 521 -20.10 -23.63 -7.58
C GLN A 521 -19.55 -22.29 -7.10
N ALA A 522 -18.33 -22.03 -7.55
CA ALA A 522 -17.46 -20.93 -7.22
C ALA A 522 -18.09 -19.55 -7.47
N VAL A 523 -17.77 -18.59 -6.60
CA VAL A 523 -17.79 -17.17 -6.93
C VAL A 523 -16.33 -16.70 -6.95
N TYR A 524 -15.62 -17.18 -7.98
CA TYR A 524 -14.52 -16.42 -8.57
C TYR A 524 -15.21 -15.31 -9.39
N ALA A 525 -15.27 -14.11 -8.83
CA ALA A 525 -15.55 -12.94 -9.65
C ALA A 525 -14.24 -12.60 -10.38
N GLU A 526 -14.20 -13.05 -11.63
CA GLU A 526 -13.25 -12.66 -12.65
C GLU A 526 -13.12 -11.13 -12.65
N PHE A 527 -11.90 -10.62 -12.41
CA PHE A 527 -11.47 -9.37 -13.01
C PHE A 527 -10.28 -9.67 -13.89
N ASP A 528 -10.47 -9.22 -15.12
CA ASP A 528 -9.90 -9.72 -16.34
C ASP A 528 -8.45 -9.27 -16.51
N ASP A 529 -7.81 -10.05 -17.35
CA ASP A 529 -6.41 -10.14 -17.63
C ASP A 529 -6.12 -9.38 -18.91
N ASP A 530 -6.24 -8.05 -18.92
CA ASP A 530 -5.90 -7.23 -20.10
C ASP A 530 -5.08 -5.99 -19.70
N PHE A 531 -3.77 -6.19 -19.58
CA PHE A 531 -2.78 -5.13 -19.70
C PHE A 531 -2.24 -5.20 -21.14
N ASP A 532 -2.50 -4.13 -21.91
CA ASP A 532 -2.11 -3.86 -23.32
C ASP A 532 -3.13 -4.16 -24.44
N ASP A 533 -4.39 -3.76 -24.29
CA ASP A 533 -5.22 -3.20 -25.39
C ASP A 533 -6.47 -2.48 -24.80
N GLU A 534 -6.31 -1.25 -24.29
CA GLU A 534 -7.50 -0.43 -23.98
C GLU A 534 -8.11 0.01 -25.32
N ASP A 535 -9.20 -0.62 -25.73
CA ASP A 535 -10.03 -0.13 -26.83
C ASP A 535 -10.35 1.36 -26.54
N PRO A 536 -9.97 2.30 -27.43
CA PRO A 536 -10.07 3.72 -27.12
C PRO A 536 -11.53 4.07 -26.83
N VAL A 537 -11.83 4.57 -25.61
CA VAL A 537 -13.20 4.92 -25.19
C VAL A 537 -13.93 5.63 -26.34
N PRO A 538 -15.08 5.12 -26.80
CA PRO A 538 -15.75 5.64 -27.98
C PRO A 538 -16.14 7.10 -27.74
N PRO A 539 -15.88 8.01 -28.70
CA PRO A 539 -16.14 9.41 -28.48
C PRO A 539 -17.64 9.69 -28.32
N ILE A 540 -17.96 10.44 -27.28
CA ILE A 540 -19.33 10.82 -26.92
C ILE A 540 -19.85 12.00 -27.77
N GLY A 541 -18.96 12.66 -28.51
CA GLY A 541 -19.30 13.78 -29.38
C GLY A 541 -18.12 14.30 -30.18
N LYS A 542 -18.31 15.47 -30.81
CA LYS A 542 -17.24 16.25 -31.45
C LYS A 542 -17.25 17.67 -30.90
N CYS A 543 -16.09 18.30 -30.86
CA CYS A 543 -15.99 19.72 -30.54
C CYS A 543 -15.10 20.46 -31.53
N THR A 544 -15.40 21.74 -31.74
CA THR A 544 -14.60 22.65 -32.54
C THR A 544 -14.03 23.74 -31.64
N ALA A 545 -12.72 23.96 -31.71
CA ALA A 545 -12.05 25.04 -31.01
C ALA A 545 -12.53 26.39 -31.53
N LEU A 546 -12.92 27.27 -30.61
CA LEU A 546 -13.31 28.66 -30.87
C LEU A 546 -12.13 29.63 -30.66
N TYR A 547 -11.10 29.18 -29.93
CA TYR A 547 -9.91 29.95 -29.61
C TYR A 547 -8.70 29.01 -29.58
N SER A 548 -7.51 29.57 -29.79
CA SER A 548 -6.26 28.82 -29.65
C SER A 548 -5.86 28.70 -28.19
N PHE A 549 -5.27 27.56 -27.80
CA PHE A 549 -4.77 27.29 -26.46
C PHE A 549 -3.43 26.56 -26.55
N ALA A 550 -2.44 27.04 -25.81
CA ALA A 550 -1.05 26.60 -25.99
C ALA A 550 -0.69 25.28 -25.29
N GLY A 551 -1.52 24.76 -24.36
CA GLY A 551 -1.28 23.49 -23.65
C GLY A 551 0.05 23.44 -22.90
N SER A 552 0.13 24.10 -21.74
CA SER A 552 1.41 24.22 -20.98
C SER A 552 1.48 23.40 -19.69
N SER A 553 0.37 22.77 -19.29
CA SER A 553 0.29 21.93 -18.09
C SER A 553 0.24 20.44 -18.45
N GLU A 554 0.80 19.61 -17.59
CA GLU A 554 0.77 18.14 -17.71
C GLU A 554 -0.67 17.64 -17.87
N GLY A 555 -0.92 16.84 -18.92
CA GLY A 555 -2.25 16.34 -19.28
C GLY A 555 -3.10 17.24 -20.19
N THR A 556 -2.64 18.44 -20.56
CA THR A 556 -3.35 19.30 -21.52
C THR A 556 -2.79 19.20 -22.93
N ILE A 557 -3.63 19.37 -23.95
CA ILE A 557 -3.19 19.44 -25.35
C ILE A 557 -3.33 20.86 -25.89
N SER A 558 -2.40 21.27 -26.76
CA SER A 558 -2.55 22.52 -27.49
C SER A 558 -3.66 22.40 -28.53
N MET A 559 -4.33 23.50 -28.85
CA MET A 559 -5.30 23.59 -29.94
C MET A 559 -5.20 24.92 -30.67
N THR A 560 -5.54 24.93 -31.96
CA THR A 560 -5.70 26.16 -32.76
C THR A 560 -7.17 26.47 -32.99
N ASP A 561 -7.49 27.75 -33.17
CA ASP A 561 -8.85 28.16 -33.55
C ASP A 561 -9.34 27.41 -34.80
N GLY A 562 -10.57 26.91 -34.75
CA GLY A 562 -11.20 26.08 -35.79
C GLY A 562 -10.83 24.59 -35.79
N GLU A 563 -9.91 24.14 -34.92
CA GLU A 563 -9.50 22.73 -34.85
C GLU A 563 -10.61 21.83 -34.30
N ILE A 564 -10.76 20.61 -34.85
CA ILE A 564 -11.85 19.68 -34.49
C ILE A 564 -11.28 18.49 -33.73
N PHE A 565 -11.91 18.16 -32.60
CA PHE A 565 -11.57 17.02 -31.77
C PHE A 565 -12.77 16.11 -31.52
N SER A 566 -12.49 14.86 -31.19
CA SER A 566 -13.48 13.92 -30.68
C SER A 566 -13.56 14.06 -29.16
N VAL A 567 -14.75 14.30 -28.61
CA VAL A 567 -14.96 14.43 -27.16
C VAL A 567 -14.99 13.04 -26.55
N VAL A 568 -14.11 12.79 -25.57
CA VAL A 568 -14.02 11.52 -24.84
C VAL A 568 -14.80 11.62 -23.53
N GLU A 569 -14.67 12.74 -22.83
CA GLU A 569 -15.37 12.99 -21.56
C GLU A 569 -15.86 14.44 -21.50
N GLU A 570 -17.10 14.63 -21.05
CA GLU A 570 -17.71 15.94 -20.84
C GLU A 570 -17.20 16.60 -19.56
N ASP A 571 -17.24 17.92 -19.54
CA ASP A 571 -16.99 18.73 -18.34
C ASP A 571 -18.03 18.42 -17.26
N LYS A 572 -17.55 17.97 -16.10
CA LYS A 572 -18.38 17.64 -14.92
C LYS A 572 -18.54 18.83 -13.96
N GLY A 573 -18.17 20.03 -14.40
CA GLY A 573 -18.22 21.28 -13.64
C GLY A 573 -16.85 21.79 -13.19
N ASP A 574 -15.75 21.21 -13.69
CA ASP A 574 -14.38 21.63 -13.42
C ASP A 574 -13.78 22.52 -14.52
N GLY A 575 -14.51 22.71 -15.62
CA GLY A 575 -14.15 23.61 -16.72
C GLY A 575 -13.23 22.99 -17.77
N TRP A 576 -13.00 21.66 -17.71
CA TRP A 576 -12.12 20.94 -18.62
C TRP A 576 -12.85 19.82 -19.35
N THR A 577 -12.59 19.70 -20.64
CA THR A 577 -13.14 18.63 -21.49
C THR A 577 -12.00 17.76 -21.99
N ARG A 578 -12.12 16.42 -21.82
CA ARG A 578 -11.15 15.47 -22.34
C ARG A 578 -11.46 15.18 -23.80
N VAL A 579 -10.47 15.37 -24.67
CA VAL A 579 -10.62 15.23 -26.11
C VAL A 579 -9.52 14.37 -26.72
N ARG A 580 -9.80 13.80 -27.89
CA ARG A 580 -8.89 12.96 -28.69
C ARG A 580 -8.72 13.55 -30.10
N ARG A 581 -7.48 13.71 -30.55
CA ARG A 581 -7.11 14.07 -31.94
C ARG A 581 -7.23 12.84 -32.85
N ALA A 582 -7.25 13.06 -34.16
CA ALA A 582 -7.29 11.96 -35.14
C ALA A 582 -6.03 11.07 -35.14
N ASN A 583 -4.91 11.57 -34.62
CA ASN A 583 -3.65 10.83 -34.50
C ASN A 583 -3.56 9.98 -33.21
N GLY A 584 -4.60 9.98 -32.36
CA GLY A 584 -4.64 9.23 -31.11
C GLY A 584 -4.24 10.01 -29.87
N ASP A 585 -3.70 11.23 -30.01
CA ASP A 585 -3.32 12.04 -28.85
C ASP A 585 -4.54 12.49 -28.06
N GLU A 586 -4.50 12.26 -26.74
CA GLU A 586 -5.55 12.64 -25.81
C GLU A 586 -5.06 13.64 -24.76
N GLY A 587 -5.97 14.51 -24.34
CA GLY A 587 -5.79 15.29 -23.12
C GLY A 587 -6.89 16.31 -22.94
N TYR A 588 -6.67 17.23 -22.01
CA TYR A 588 -7.68 18.18 -21.57
C TYR A 588 -7.54 19.54 -22.25
N ILE A 589 -8.69 20.13 -22.63
CA ILE A 589 -8.81 21.50 -23.13
C ILE A 589 -9.88 22.26 -22.35
N PRO A 590 -9.79 23.60 -22.24
CA PRO A 590 -10.82 24.39 -21.54
C PRO A 590 -12.17 24.29 -22.26
N THR A 591 -13.22 23.91 -21.52
CA THR A 591 -14.57 23.71 -22.07
C THR A 591 -15.14 24.99 -22.66
N SER A 592 -14.83 26.13 -22.06
CA SER A 592 -15.26 27.45 -22.52
C SER A 592 -14.63 27.87 -23.87
N TYR A 593 -13.61 27.16 -24.34
CA TYR A 593 -12.88 27.48 -25.56
C TYR A 593 -13.33 26.63 -26.75
N VAL A 594 -14.30 25.75 -26.55
CA VAL A 594 -14.77 24.83 -27.59
C VAL A 594 -16.29 24.82 -27.69
N LYS A 595 -16.78 24.58 -28.91
CA LYS A 595 -18.20 24.31 -29.16
C LYS A 595 -18.42 22.81 -29.26
N ILE A 596 -19.12 22.24 -28.28
CA ILE A 596 -19.34 20.78 -28.16
C ILE A 596 -20.67 20.38 -28.81
N THR A 597 -20.67 19.27 -29.55
CA THR A 597 -21.85 18.61 -30.12
C THR A 597 -21.82 17.12 -29.75
N LEU A 598 -22.76 16.70 -28.90
CA LEU A 598 -22.83 15.34 -28.35
C LEU A 598 -23.73 14.42 -29.17
N HIS A 599 -23.41 13.13 -29.21
CA HIS A 599 -24.21 12.09 -29.85
C HIS A 599 -25.33 11.63 -28.90
N ARG A 600 -26.48 12.29 -28.89
CA ARG A 600 -27.62 11.90 -28.03
C ARG A 600 -28.24 10.59 -28.51
N LYS A 601 -28.19 9.53 -27.71
CA LYS A 601 -29.05 8.34 -27.87
C LYS A 601 -30.50 8.76 -27.57
N LYS A 602 -31.43 8.55 -28.51
CA LYS A 602 -32.87 8.66 -28.25
C LYS A 602 -33.25 7.60 -27.22
N ALA A 603 -33.67 8.02 -26.03
CA ALA A 603 -34.38 7.13 -25.10
C ALA A 603 -35.76 6.82 -25.70
N ALA A 604 -36.10 5.54 -25.82
CA ALA A 604 -37.46 5.11 -26.11
C ALA A 604 -38.31 5.38 -24.86
N GLU A 605 -39.47 6.01 -25.07
CA GLU A 605 -40.53 6.21 -24.08
C GLU A 605 -41.20 4.88 -23.69
#